data_AF-A0A932E9B9-F1
#
_entry.id   AF-A0A932E9B9-F1
#
_cell.length_a   1.000
_cell.length_b   1.000
_cell.length_c   1.000
_cell.angle_alpha   90.00
_cell.angle_beta   90.00
_cell.angle_gamma   90.00
#
_symmetry.space_group_name_H-M   'P 1'
#
loop_
_entity.id
_entity.type
_entity.pdbx_description
1 polymer ?
#
loop_
_entity_poly.entity_id
_entity_poly.type
_entity_poly.pdbx_seq_one_letter_code
_entity_poly.pdbx_strand_id
1 'polypeptide(L)'
;MTYVPKAPQEQAVRRTNWVLIAVSAGFFALAAAFLSDLWGRPVPRPEIPLVDPAFLDQTAWRKSYADLVRAKEDLSDFSCYTCHDKGEPPPLRFDEQHNLLIPEEHETIKMGHGSHNRNNLCFNCHNETNLLSFSTREKSELTFAQSSRLCGSCHGPNYRDWEAGVHGRLNGYWNKSRGEARRLDCVNCHNPHSPRIPTRPPAQPPHSLRAPAAASHAAAAPTH
;
A
#
# COMPACT_ATOMS: atom_id res chain seq x y z
N MET A 1 42.43 -72.31 -13.96
CA MET A 1 42.35 -70.89 -14.36
C MET A 1 41.07 -70.74 -15.18
N THR A 2 39.98 -70.33 -14.54
CA THR A 2 38.66 -70.23 -15.18
C THR A 2 38.53 -68.90 -15.90
N TYR A 3 38.34 -68.97 -17.23
CA TYR A 3 38.10 -67.82 -18.08
C TYR A 3 36.66 -67.33 -17.92
N VAL A 4 36.48 -66.10 -17.46
CA VAL A 4 35.17 -65.43 -17.40
C VAL A 4 35.01 -64.60 -18.69
N PRO A 5 34.08 -64.93 -19.60
CA PRO A 5 33.89 -64.15 -20.81
C PRO A 5 33.32 -62.77 -20.48
N LYS A 6 34.10 -61.72 -20.76
CA LYS A 6 33.69 -60.32 -20.64
C LYS A 6 32.84 -59.92 -21.85
N ALA A 7 31.57 -60.31 -21.87
CA ALA A 7 30.66 -59.98 -22.98
C ALA A 7 29.24 -59.55 -22.54
N PRO A 8 29.09 -58.45 -21.77
CA PRO A 8 27.83 -57.68 -21.85
C PRO A 8 28.00 -56.16 -21.96
N GLN A 9 29.22 -55.62 -21.79
CA GLN A 9 29.44 -54.17 -21.64
C GLN A 9 29.26 -53.39 -22.95
N GLU A 10 29.79 -53.87 -24.07
CA GLU A 10 29.76 -53.15 -25.35
C GLU A 10 28.35 -53.11 -25.97
N GLN A 11 27.58 -54.19 -25.86
CA GLN A 11 26.19 -54.24 -26.28
C GLN A 11 25.29 -53.35 -25.40
N ALA A 12 25.54 -53.30 -24.09
CA ALA A 12 24.84 -52.39 -23.19
C ALA A 12 25.12 -50.92 -23.52
N VAL A 13 26.39 -50.55 -23.78
CA VAL A 13 26.77 -49.19 -24.21
C VAL A 13 26.14 -48.82 -25.55
N ARG A 14 26.14 -49.73 -26.54
CA ARG A 14 25.49 -49.50 -27.84
C ARG A 14 23.98 -49.29 -27.70
N ARG A 15 23.31 -50.08 -26.85
CA ARG A 15 21.88 -49.92 -26.57
C ARG A 15 21.58 -48.59 -25.88
N THR A 16 22.39 -48.20 -24.90
CA THR A 16 22.27 -46.91 -24.21
C THR A 16 22.45 -45.73 -25.17
N ASN A 17 23.44 -45.78 -26.07
CA ASN A 17 23.67 -44.72 -27.05
C ASN A 17 22.50 -44.56 -28.01
N TRP A 18 21.92 -45.66 -28.49
CA TRP A 18 20.72 -45.61 -29.34
C TRP A 18 19.51 -45.04 -28.62
N VAL A 19 19.32 -45.39 -27.34
CA VAL A 19 18.25 -44.81 -26.51
C VAL A 19 18.46 -43.31 -26.34
N LEU A 20 19.68 -42.85 -26.04
CA LEU A 20 19.98 -41.43 -25.89
C LEU A 20 19.75 -40.65 -27.19
N ILE A 21 20.19 -41.18 -28.34
CA ILE A 21 19.95 -40.56 -29.65
C ILE A 21 18.44 -40.45 -29.94
N ALA A 22 17.69 -41.52 -29.71
CA ALA A 22 16.24 -41.54 -29.93
C ALA A 22 15.52 -40.53 -29.02
N VAL A 23 15.91 -40.45 -27.75
CA VAL A 23 15.35 -39.49 -26.78
C VAL A 23 15.72 -38.05 -27.16
N SER A 24 16.97 -37.78 -27.53
CA SER A 24 17.41 -36.46 -28.00
C SER A 24 16.65 -36.04 -29.26
N ALA A 25 16.51 -36.93 -30.24
CA ALA A 25 15.72 -36.66 -31.44
C ALA A 25 14.25 -36.36 -31.12
N GLY A 26 13.66 -37.09 -30.16
CA GLY A 26 12.32 -36.82 -29.64
C GLY A 26 12.20 -35.42 -29.02
N PHE A 27 13.17 -35.01 -28.20
CA PHE A 27 13.20 -33.66 -27.63
C PHE A 27 13.36 -32.57 -28.69
N PHE A 28 14.22 -32.78 -29.70
CA PHE A 28 14.35 -31.84 -30.81
C PHE A 28 13.07 -31.71 -31.63
N ALA A 29 12.38 -32.82 -31.89
CA ALA A 29 11.08 -32.81 -32.59
C ALA A 29 10.01 -32.05 -31.79
N LEU A 30 9.94 -32.27 -30.47
CA LEU A 30 9.04 -31.53 -29.58
C LEU A 30 9.39 -30.03 -29.54
N ALA A 31 10.67 -29.68 -29.45
CA ALA A 31 11.11 -28.29 -29.46
C ALA A 31 10.74 -27.59 -30.77
N ALA A 32 10.96 -28.24 -31.91
CA ALA A 32 10.54 -27.73 -33.21
C ALA A 32 9.01 -27.54 -33.28
N ALA A 33 8.24 -28.50 -32.75
CA ALA A 33 6.78 -28.41 -32.72
C ALA A 33 6.26 -27.27 -31.82
N PHE A 34 6.91 -27.00 -30.69
CA PHE A 34 6.57 -25.85 -29.84
C PHE A 34 6.97 -24.51 -30.49
N LEU A 35 8.15 -24.43 -31.11
CA LEU A 35 8.62 -23.21 -31.78
C LEU A 35 7.79 -22.84 -33.01
N SER A 36 7.19 -23.82 -33.66
CA SER A 36 6.34 -23.59 -34.84
C SER A 36 4.85 -23.45 -34.48
N ASP A 37 4.49 -23.44 -33.20
CA ASP A 37 3.11 -23.39 -32.73
C ASP A 37 2.20 -24.44 -33.42
N LEU A 38 2.73 -25.63 -33.72
CA LEU A 38 2.09 -26.65 -34.56
C LEU A 38 0.67 -27.05 -34.06
N TRP A 39 0.46 -26.94 -32.74
CA TRP A 39 -0.83 -27.17 -32.07
C TRP A 39 -1.32 -25.98 -31.22
N GLY A 40 -0.53 -24.92 -31.09
CA GLY A 40 -0.86 -23.75 -30.28
C GLY A 40 -1.54 -22.68 -31.12
N ARG A 41 -2.88 -22.59 -31.08
CA ARG A 41 -3.55 -21.38 -31.59
C ARG A 41 -3.62 -20.36 -30.46
N PRO A 42 -2.89 -19.23 -30.52
CA PRO A 42 -3.04 -18.20 -29.50
C PRO A 42 -4.49 -17.73 -29.51
N VAL A 43 -5.17 -17.87 -28.37
CA VAL A 43 -6.52 -17.31 -28.21
C VAL A 43 -6.39 -15.78 -28.38
N PRO A 44 -7.14 -15.16 -29.30
CA PRO A 44 -7.15 -13.70 -29.41
C PRO A 44 -7.45 -13.11 -28.04
N ARG A 45 -6.54 -12.26 -27.55
CA ARG A 45 -6.75 -11.60 -26.27
C ARG A 45 -7.89 -10.60 -26.46
N PRO A 46 -8.97 -10.67 -25.67
CA PRO A 46 -10.00 -9.64 -25.72
C PRO A 46 -9.35 -8.29 -25.40
N GLU A 47 -9.74 -7.25 -26.14
CA GLU A 47 -9.31 -5.89 -25.84
C GLU A 47 -9.84 -5.52 -24.45
N ILE A 48 -8.92 -5.17 -23.55
CA ILE A 48 -9.28 -4.74 -22.20
C ILE A 48 -9.59 -3.25 -22.28
N PRO A 49 -10.84 -2.82 -22.00
CA PRO A 49 -11.16 -1.40 -22.00
C PRO A 49 -10.34 -0.68 -20.93
N LEU A 50 -9.98 0.57 -21.21
CA LEU A 50 -9.30 1.40 -20.22
C LEU A 50 -10.24 1.63 -19.03
N VAL A 51 -9.67 1.53 -17.83
CA VAL A 51 -10.37 1.91 -16.60
C VAL A 51 -10.54 3.42 -16.53
N ASP A 52 -11.56 3.87 -15.78
CA ASP A 52 -11.76 5.29 -15.50
C ASP A 52 -10.44 5.90 -14.95
N PRO A 53 -9.94 7.00 -15.54
CA PRO A 53 -8.72 7.68 -15.08
C PRO A 53 -8.72 8.05 -13.59
N ALA A 54 -9.89 8.19 -12.96
CA ALA A 54 -10.00 8.40 -11.53
C ALA A 54 -9.34 7.27 -10.70
N PHE A 55 -9.29 6.03 -11.22
CA PHE A 55 -8.59 4.92 -10.56
C PHE A 55 -7.07 4.94 -10.77
N LEU A 56 -6.57 5.79 -11.67
CA LEU A 56 -5.14 5.95 -11.95
C LEU A 56 -4.52 7.13 -11.19
N ASP A 57 -5.34 7.89 -10.45
CA ASP A 57 -4.89 9.05 -9.69
C ASP A 57 -3.94 8.66 -8.54
N GLN A 58 -2.72 9.19 -8.60
CA GLN A 58 -1.68 8.97 -7.61
C GLN A 58 -1.68 10.02 -6.50
N THR A 59 -2.56 11.03 -6.57
CA THR A 59 -2.68 12.06 -5.53
C THR A 59 -3.06 11.42 -4.20
N ALA A 60 -2.41 11.89 -3.14
CA ALA A 60 -2.80 11.56 -1.78
C ALA A 60 -4.13 12.25 -1.46
N TRP A 61 -4.91 11.65 -0.57
CA TRP A 61 -6.14 12.28 -0.10
C TRP A 61 -5.90 13.58 0.65
N ARG A 62 -4.75 13.67 1.32
CA ARG A 62 -4.35 14.83 2.10
C ARG A 62 -2.88 15.09 1.83
N LYS A 63 -2.49 16.36 1.83
CA LYS A 63 -1.08 16.76 1.86
C LYS A 63 -0.59 16.67 3.31
N SER A 64 0.54 16.02 3.52
CA SER A 64 1.21 16.05 4.82
C SER A 64 1.99 17.36 4.99
N TYR A 65 2.37 17.71 6.22
CA TYR A 65 3.30 18.81 6.45
C TYR A 65 4.60 18.64 5.63
N ALA A 66 5.11 17.40 5.56
CA ALA A 66 6.31 17.09 4.78
C ALA A 66 6.10 17.27 3.26
N ASP A 67 4.87 17.14 2.75
CA ASP A 67 4.55 17.49 1.36
C ASP A 67 4.61 19.00 1.14
N LEU A 68 3.94 19.76 2.00
CA LEU A 68 3.89 21.22 1.89
C LEU A 68 5.29 21.83 1.96
N VAL A 69 6.13 21.37 2.90
CA VAL A 69 7.53 21.80 3.01
C VAL A 69 8.31 21.50 1.72
N ARG A 70 8.16 20.29 1.18
CA ARG A 70 8.90 19.87 -0.03
C ARG A 70 8.46 20.65 -1.26
N ALA A 71 7.17 20.92 -1.37
CA ALA A 71 6.59 21.73 -2.44
C ALA A 71 6.83 23.23 -2.25
N LYS A 72 7.42 23.65 -1.12
CA LYS A 72 7.58 25.06 -0.72
C LYS A 72 6.26 25.82 -0.76
N GLU A 73 5.19 25.14 -0.32
CA GLU A 73 3.87 25.72 -0.18
C GLU A 73 3.76 26.57 1.08
N ASP A 74 2.62 27.25 1.23
CA ASP A 74 2.32 28.01 2.44
C ASP A 74 2.22 27.08 3.66
N LEU A 75 2.83 27.50 4.76
CA LEU A 75 2.85 26.81 6.05
C LEU A 75 2.24 27.68 7.17
N SER A 76 1.53 28.76 6.82
CA SER A 76 0.88 29.68 7.76
C SER A 76 -0.07 28.95 8.73
N ASP A 77 -0.77 27.91 8.26
CA ASP A 77 -1.61 27.02 9.08
C ASP A 77 -0.85 26.32 10.23
N PHE A 78 0.48 26.26 10.17
CA PHE A 78 1.35 25.66 11.19
C PHE A 78 2.04 26.73 12.06
N SER A 79 1.73 28.01 11.89
CA SER A 79 2.26 29.11 12.69
C SER A 79 1.48 29.29 13.99
N CYS A 80 1.55 28.28 14.86
CA CYS A 80 0.75 28.22 16.10
C CYS A 80 0.94 29.45 16.99
N TYR A 81 2.18 29.98 17.02
CA TYR A 81 2.54 31.13 17.87
C TYR A 81 2.13 32.49 17.31
N THR A 82 1.42 32.53 16.17
CA THR A 82 0.74 33.76 15.75
C THR A 82 -0.40 34.12 16.71
N CYS A 83 -1.05 33.11 17.31
CA CYS A 83 -2.16 33.29 18.24
C CYS A 83 -1.87 32.75 19.66
N HIS A 84 -0.95 31.80 19.81
CA HIS A 84 -0.59 31.24 21.11
C HIS A 84 0.72 31.80 21.65
N ASP A 85 0.79 31.96 22.97
CA ASP A 85 2.00 32.42 23.64
C ASP A 85 3.01 31.29 23.83
N LYS A 86 4.27 31.57 23.54
CA LYS A 86 5.33 30.57 23.63
C LYS A 86 5.64 30.25 25.10
N GLY A 87 5.55 28.99 25.46
CA GLY A 87 5.77 28.50 26.83
C GLY A 87 4.50 28.42 27.66
N GLU A 88 3.35 28.86 27.13
CA GLU A 88 2.05 28.76 27.79
C GLU A 88 1.15 27.78 27.02
N PRO A 89 0.88 26.58 27.58
CA PRO A 89 0.02 25.61 26.90
C PRO A 89 -1.41 26.15 26.79
N PRO A 90 -2.05 26.08 25.61
CA PRO A 90 -3.45 26.45 25.45
C PRO A 90 -4.36 25.65 26.40
N PRO A 91 -5.29 26.31 27.12
CA PRO A 91 -6.15 25.62 28.06
C PRO A 91 -7.15 24.72 27.32
N LEU A 92 -7.29 23.48 27.78
CA LEU A 92 -8.33 22.58 27.30
C LEU A 92 -9.64 22.84 28.06
N ARG A 93 -10.75 22.96 27.33
CA ARG A 93 -12.09 23.17 27.89
C ARG A 93 -12.98 21.99 27.55
N PHE A 94 -13.94 21.69 28.42
CA PHE A 94 -14.79 20.52 28.30
C PHE A 94 -16.27 20.86 28.51
N ASP A 95 -17.16 20.12 27.85
CA ASP A 95 -18.60 20.14 28.14
C ASP A 95 -18.94 19.33 29.41
N GLU A 96 -20.24 19.30 29.76
CA GLU A 96 -20.75 18.56 30.92
C GLU A 96 -20.53 17.03 30.82
N GLN A 97 -20.39 16.51 29.59
CA GLN A 97 -20.13 15.10 29.31
C GLN A 97 -18.63 14.79 29.18
N HIS A 98 -17.77 15.76 29.51
CA HIS A 98 -16.32 15.68 29.44
C HIS A 98 -15.76 15.47 28.01
N ASN A 99 -16.45 16.00 26.99
CA ASN A 99 -15.91 16.08 25.64
C ASN A 99 -15.12 17.37 25.46
N LEU A 100 -14.01 17.29 24.72
CA LEU A 100 -13.18 18.46 24.41
C LEU A 100 -13.98 19.47 23.55
N LEU A 101 -14.04 20.71 24.02
CA LEU A 101 -14.57 21.85 23.28
C LEU A 101 -13.48 22.40 22.35
N ILE A 102 -13.73 22.36 21.05
CA ILE A 102 -12.82 22.90 20.02
C ILE A 102 -13.10 24.40 19.86
N PRO A 103 -12.08 25.27 20.01
CA PRO A 103 -12.24 26.71 19.76
C PRO A 103 -12.71 27.01 18.34
N GLU A 104 -13.44 28.11 18.15
CA GLU A 104 -13.96 28.52 16.84
C GLU A 104 -12.82 28.76 15.83
N GLU A 105 -11.68 29.25 16.28
CA GLU A 105 -10.47 29.44 15.48
C GLU A 105 -9.95 28.12 14.85
N HIS A 106 -10.38 26.98 15.40
CA HIS A 106 -10.03 25.64 14.95
C HIS A 106 -11.25 24.86 14.42
N GLU A 107 -12.29 25.55 13.92
CA GLU A 107 -13.59 24.96 13.57
C GLU A 107 -13.54 23.76 12.60
N THR A 108 -12.49 23.67 11.78
CA THR A 108 -12.27 22.57 10.82
C THR A 108 -11.82 21.26 11.49
N ILE A 109 -11.38 21.32 12.76
CA ILE A 109 -10.98 20.16 13.55
C ILE A 109 -12.23 19.49 14.13
N LYS A 110 -12.43 18.22 13.75
CA LYS A 110 -13.45 17.35 14.32
C LYS A 110 -12.76 16.16 15.00
N MET A 111 -12.93 16.07 16.32
CA MET A 111 -12.31 15.01 17.11
C MET A 111 -13.11 13.71 16.99
N GLY A 112 -12.41 12.64 16.66
CA GLY A 112 -12.95 11.30 16.46
C GLY A 112 -11.84 10.24 16.50
N HIS A 113 -10.78 10.52 17.25
CA HIS A 113 -9.61 9.65 17.34
C HIS A 113 -9.79 8.68 18.52
N GLY A 114 -10.29 7.49 18.21
CA GLY A 114 -10.47 6.40 19.16
C GLY A 114 -11.86 6.35 19.82
N SER A 115 -12.24 5.16 20.28
CA SER A 115 -13.53 4.94 20.94
C SER A 115 -13.58 5.62 22.31
N HIS A 116 -14.74 6.14 22.70
CA HIS A 116 -14.97 6.79 24.00
C HIS A 116 -14.08 8.00 24.26
N ASN A 117 -13.67 8.73 23.22
CA ASN A 117 -12.94 10.00 23.33
C ASN A 117 -11.58 9.94 24.03
N ARG A 118 -11.00 8.75 24.23
CA ARG A 118 -9.74 8.57 24.97
C ARG A 118 -8.52 9.19 24.31
N ASN A 119 -8.52 9.36 22.98
CA ASN A 119 -7.43 10.01 22.25
C ASN A 119 -7.83 11.35 21.63
N ASN A 120 -8.85 12.01 22.20
CA ASN A 120 -9.38 13.28 21.71
C ASN A 120 -8.78 14.52 22.41
N LEU A 121 -7.70 14.38 23.18
CA LEU A 121 -7.00 15.53 23.76
C LEU A 121 -5.86 15.98 22.83
N CYS A 122 -5.69 17.30 22.68
CA CYS A 122 -4.66 17.88 21.80
C CYS A 122 -3.26 17.38 22.15
N PHE A 123 -2.94 17.38 23.45
CA PHE A 123 -1.62 17.06 23.99
C PHE A 123 -1.34 15.55 24.13
N ASN A 124 -2.25 14.70 23.66
CA ASN A 124 -1.91 13.27 23.47
C ASN A 124 -0.94 13.07 22.30
N CYS A 125 -0.89 14.02 21.38
CA CYS A 125 -0.05 14.00 20.19
C CYS A 125 0.84 15.24 20.11
N HIS A 126 0.26 16.43 20.34
CA HIS A 126 1.01 17.68 20.33
C HIS A 126 1.83 17.85 21.60
N ASN A 127 2.99 18.47 21.49
CA ASN A 127 3.79 18.80 22.65
C ASN A 127 3.20 20.05 23.34
N GLU A 128 2.85 19.92 24.62
CA GLU A 128 2.26 20.98 25.44
C GLU A 128 3.19 22.20 25.63
N THR A 129 4.51 21.97 25.60
CA THR A 129 5.53 23.01 25.81
C THR A 129 6.06 23.60 24.49
N ASN A 130 5.87 22.89 23.38
CA ASN A 130 6.31 23.30 22.05
C ASN A 130 5.26 22.93 21.00
N LEU A 131 4.37 23.86 20.67
CA LEU A 131 3.27 23.62 19.73
C LEU A 131 3.74 23.33 18.29
N LEU A 132 5.01 23.61 17.98
CA LEU A 132 5.63 23.29 16.69
C LEU A 132 6.17 21.86 16.62
N SER A 133 5.90 21.05 17.64
CA SER A 133 6.34 19.66 17.72
C SER A 133 5.29 18.76 18.35
N PHE A 134 5.57 17.47 18.25
CA PHE A 134 4.78 16.40 18.83
C PHE A 134 5.52 15.79 20.02
N SER A 135 4.76 15.18 20.92
CA SER A 135 5.30 14.41 22.04
C SER A 135 4.81 12.98 21.94
N THR A 136 5.72 12.01 21.97
CA THR A 136 5.33 10.60 22.03
C THR A 136 4.82 10.21 23.42
N ARG A 137 4.29 9.01 23.56
CA ARG A 137 3.89 8.44 24.86
C ARG A 137 5.05 8.39 25.86
N GLU A 138 6.27 8.17 25.36
CA GLU A 138 7.53 8.16 26.13
C GLU A 138 8.11 9.58 26.33
N LYS A 139 7.35 10.62 25.96
CA LYS A 139 7.74 12.04 26.02
C LYS A 139 8.95 12.39 25.14
N SER A 140 9.16 11.64 24.06
CA SER A 140 10.16 12.02 23.06
C SER A 140 9.59 13.07 22.10
N GLU A 141 10.40 14.06 21.77
CA GLU A 141 9.98 15.14 20.87
C GLU A 141 10.15 14.73 19.40
N LEU A 142 9.13 15.00 18.59
CA LEU A 142 9.12 14.74 17.15
C LEU A 142 8.65 15.96 16.37
N THR A 143 9.21 16.15 15.18
CA THR A 143 8.75 17.22 14.25
C THR A 143 7.47 16.81 13.53
N PHE A 144 6.76 17.78 12.93
CA PHE A 144 5.58 17.50 12.08
C PHE A 144 5.86 16.51 10.92
N ALA A 145 7.08 16.57 10.35
CA ALA A 145 7.52 15.66 9.30
C ALA A 145 7.69 14.20 9.79
N GLN A 146 7.76 13.98 11.11
CA GLN A 146 7.89 12.67 11.73
C GLN A 146 6.55 12.14 12.26
N SER A 147 5.42 12.65 11.76
CA SER A 147 4.08 12.22 12.15
C SER A 147 3.89 10.69 12.08
N SER A 148 4.46 10.01 11.10
CA SER A 148 4.41 8.53 11.01
C SER A 148 5.03 7.85 12.24
N ARG A 149 6.17 8.37 12.76
CA ARG A 149 6.79 7.87 14.00
C ARG A 149 5.93 8.15 15.24
N LEU A 150 5.27 9.31 15.28
CA LEU A 150 4.33 9.64 16.35
C LEU A 150 3.18 8.63 16.38
N CYS A 151 2.57 8.33 15.23
CA CYS A 151 1.51 7.33 15.14
C CYS A 151 1.99 5.97 15.66
N GLY A 152 3.26 5.61 15.38
CA GLY A 152 3.90 4.39 15.84
C GLY A 152 4.06 4.24 17.36
N SER A 153 4.04 5.34 18.14
CA SER A 153 4.12 5.24 19.61
C SER A 153 2.89 4.58 20.23
N CYS A 154 1.77 4.53 19.50
CA CYS A 154 0.54 3.86 19.92
C CYS A 154 0.11 2.73 18.95
N HIS A 155 0.30 2.92 17.65
CA HIS A 155 -0.12 1.99 16.59
C HIS A 155 1.03 1.14 16.06
N GLY A 156 1.79 0.50 16.96
CA GLY A 156 2.99 -0.27 16.64
C GLY A 156 2.84 -1.28 15.49
N PRO A 157 1.79 -2.14 15.45
CA PRO A 157 1.61 -3.08 14.35
C PRO A 157 1.45 -2.40 12.98
N ASN A 158 0.62 -1.35 12.89
CA ASN A 158 0.42 -0.60 11.64
C ASN A 158 1.70 0.14 11.22
N TYR A 159 2.43 0.70 12.19
CA TYR A 159 3.70 1.37 11.93
C TYR A 159 4.77 0.41 11.40
N ARG A 160 4.93 -0.76 12.03
CA ARG A 160 5.81 -1.84 11.53
C ARG A 160 5.44 -2.24 10.11
N ASP A 161 4.15 -2.45 9.84
CA ASP A 161 3.68 -2.87 8.51
C ASP A 161 3.90 -1.74 7.48
N TRP A 162 3.78 -0.48 7.90
CA TRP A 162 4.13 0.69 7.08
C TRP A 162 5.63 0.78 6.79
N GLU A 163 6.49 0.53 7.78
CA GLU A 163 7.95 0.46 7.60
C GLU A 163 8.35 -0.64 6.61
N ALA A 164 7.66 -1.78 6.68
CA ALA A 164 7.82 -2.89 5.74
C ALA A 164 7.20 -2.63 4.35
N GLY A 165 6.39 -1.56 4.19
CA GLY A 165 5.68 -1.25 2.95
C GLY A 165 4.45 -2.12 2.67
N VAL A 166 3.99 -2.89 3.66
CA VAL A 166 2.75 -3.68 3.62
C VAL A 166 1.53 -2.79 3.85
N HIS A 167 1.69 -1.75 4.68
CA HIS A 167 0.65 -0.75 4.96
C HIS A 167 0.98 0.61 4.34
N GLY A 168 -0.05 1.33 3.88
CA GLY A 168 0.10 2.60 3.18
C GLY A 168 0.25 2.43 1.67
N ARG A 169 0.76 3.47 1.01
CA ARG A 169 0.96 3.49 -0.46
C ARG A 169 2.38 3.94 -0.79
N LEU A 170 3.00 3.25 -1.76
CA LEU A 170 4.25 3.63 -2.39
C LEU A 170 3.95 4.22 -3.77
N ASN A 171 4.30 5.49 -3.96
CA ASN A 171 4.24 6.16 -5.25
C ASN A 171 5.62 6.13 -5.94
N GLY A 172 5.65 6.35 -7.25
CA GLY A 172 6.90 6.41 -8.02
C GLY A 172 7.36 5.05 -8.55
N TYR A 173 8.67 4.85 -8.66
CA TYR A 173 9.23 3.74 -9.41
C TYR A 173 9.84 2.67 -8.51
N TRP A 174 9.44 1.41 -8.71
CA TRP A 174 10.15 0.28 -8.10
C TRP A 174 11.61 0.19 -8.61
N ASN A 175 11.82 0.49 -9.89
CA ASN A 175 13.15 0.57 -10.49
C ASN A 175 13.72 1.97 -10.28
N LYS A 176 14.71 2.07 -9.39
CA LYS A 176 15.37 3.32 -9.02
C LYS A 176 16.06 4.04 -10.20
N SER A 177 16.40 3.34 -11.28
CA SER A 177 16.96 3.99 -12.48
C SER A 177 15.94 4.83 -13.25
N ARG A 178 14.63 4.61 -13.00
CA ARG A 178 13.54 5.34 -13.66
C ARG A 178 13.03 6.54 -12.85
N GLY A 179 13.46 6.67 -11.60
CA GLY A 179 13.06 7.73 -10.69
C GLY A 179 12.94 7.25 -9.25
N GLU A 180 12.59 8.17 -8.35
CA GLU A 180 12.45 7.87 -6.93
C GLU A 180 11.13 7.13 -6.62
N ALA A 181 11.20 6.28 -5.60
CA ALA A 181 10.02 5.74 -4.94
C ALA A 181 9.75 6.57 -3.67
N ARG A 182 8.50 6.94 -3.45
CA ARG A 182 8.09 7.70 -2.28
C ARG A 182 7.00 6.97 -1.53
N ARG A 183 7.28 6.62 -0.27
CA ARG A 183 6.26 6.14 0.65
C ARG A 183 5.49 7.33 1.21
N LEU A 184 4.17 7.23 1.20
CA LEU A 184 3.30 8.24 1.79
C LEU A 184 3.23 8.08 3.31
N ASP A 185 3.11 9.18 4.04
CA ASP A 185 2.94 9.23 5.49
C ASP A 185 1.54 8.78 5.90
N CYS A 186 1.36 8.42 7.18
CA CYS A 186 0.05 8.07 7.72
C CYS A 186 -0.99 9.16 7.44
N VAL A 187 -0.59 10.42 7.62
CA VAL A 187 -1.46 11.60 7.46
C VAL A 187 -1.79 11.96 6.01
N ASN A 188 -1.16 11.31 5.03
CA ASN A 188 -1.55 11.44 3.62
C ASN A 188 -2.90 10.78 3.31
N CYS A 189 -3.29 9.81 4.13
CA CYS A 189 -4.54 9.05 3.98
C CYS A 189 -5.46 9.28 5.18
N HIS A 190 -4.92 9.33 6.39
CA HIS A 190 -5.69 9.48 7.62
C HIS A 190 -5.73 10.95 8.07
N ASN A 191 -6.91 11.45 8.46
CA ASN A 191 -6.97 12.69 9.22
C ASN A 191 -6.56 12.40 10.68
N PRO A 192 -5.50 13.01 11.24
CA PRO A 192 -5.03 12.66 12.59
C PRO A 192 -6.08 12.94 13.69
N HIS A 193 -7.03 13.84 13.46
CA HIS A 193 -8.12 14.13 14.40
C HIS A 193 -9.31 13.18 14.23
N SER A 194 -9.49 12.57 13.06
CA SER A 194 -10.53 11.59 12.77
C SER A 194 -10.02 10.57 11.74
N PRO A 195 -9.23 9.56 12.16
CA PRO A 195 -8.43 8.75 11.24
C PRO A 195 -9.23 7.81 10.34
N ARG A 196 -10.53 7.62 10.57
CA ARG A 196 -11.32 6.70 9.75
C ARG A 196 -11.33 7.17 8.29
N ILE A 197 -10.85 6.29 7.41
CA ILE A 197 -10.87 6.47 5.96
C ILE A 197 -12.32 6.30 5.48
N PRO A 198 -12.91 7.27 4.75
CA PRO A 198 -14.20 7.11 4.10
C PRO A 198 -14.23 5.95 3.10
N THR A 199 -15.39 5.32 2.92
CA THR A 199 -15.55 4.28 1.88
C THR A 199 -15.42 4.91 0.48
N ARG A 200 -14.81 4.20 -0.46
CA ARG A 200 -14.76 4.58 -1.88
C ARG A 200 -15.53 3.57 -2.74
N PRO A 201 -16.03 3.98 -3.91
CA PRO A 201 -16.52 3.04 -4.91
C PRO A 201 -15.42 2.03 -5.26
N PRO A 202 -15.74 0.73 -5.34
CA PRO A 202 -14.78 -0.26 -5.79
C PRO A 202 -14.45 -0.03 -7.27
N ALA A 203 -13.22 -0.38 -7.66
CA ALA A 203 -12.86 -0.46 -9.06
C ALA A 203 -13.68 -1.54 -9.78
N GLN A 204 -13.69 -1.49 -11.12
CA GLN A 204 -14.29 -2.53 -11.92
C GLN A 204 -13.67 -3.90 -11.62
N PRO A 205 -14.45 -4.99 -11.67
CA PRO A 205 -13.92 -6.33 -11.43
C PRO A 205 -12.84 -6.68 -12.46
N PRO A 206 -11.88 -7.54 -12.09
CA PRO A 206 -10.83 -7.95 -13.02
C PRO A 206 -11.43 -8.64 -14.25
N HIS A 207 -10.89 -8.33 -15.42
CA HIS A 207 -11.28 -8.99 -16.66
C HIS A 207 -10.87 -10.47 -16.61
N SER A 208 -11.85 -11.37 -16.76
CA SER A 208 -11.56 -12.80 -16.78
C SER A 208 -10.85 -13.19 -18.07
N LEU A 209 -9.81 -14.03 -17.97
CA LEU A 209 -9.15 -14.62 -19.14
C LEU A 209 -10.02 -15.67 -19.85
N ARG A 210 -11.11 -16.10 -19.21
CA ARG A 210 -12.13 -16.98 -19.80
C ARG A 210 -13.27 -16.13 -20.30
N ALA A 211 -13.76 -16.43 -21.51
CA ALA A 211 -15.02 -15.86 -21.97
C ALA A 211 -16.11 -16.15 -20.94
N PRO A 212 -16.93 -15.16 -20.55
CA PRO A 212 -18.06 -15.43 -19.69
C PRO A 212 -18.93 -16.48 -20.41
N ALA A 213 -19.12 -17.64 -19.79
CA ALA A 213 -20.23 -18.50 -20.18
C ALA A 213 -21.47 -17.59 -20.13
N ALA A 214 -22.25 -17.53 -21.22
CA ALA A 214 -23.40 -16.64 -21.35
C ALA A 214 -24.18 -16.61 -20.02
N ALA A 215 -24.09 -15.49 -19.30
CA ALA A 215 -24.57 -15.41 -17.94
C ALA A 215 -26.09 -15.44 -17.95
N SER A 216 -26.68 -16.62 -17.68
CA SER A 216 -28.10 -16.77 -17.39
C SER A 216 -28.38 -16.34 -15.95
N HIS A 217 -28.07 -15.10 -15.58
CA HIS A 217 -28.44 -14.56 -14.27
C HIS A 217 -29.22 -13.28 -14.50
N ALA A 218 -30.53 -13.44 -14.60
CA ALA A 218 -31.48 -12.34 -14.51
C ALA A 218 -31.22 -11.61 -13.19
N ALA A 219 -30.90 -10.32 -13.29
CA ALA A 219 -30.82 -9.44 -12.14
C ALA A 219 -32.21 -9.38 -11.49
N ALA A 220 -32.34 -9.93 -10.28
CA ALA A 220 -33.47 -9.61 -9.43
C ALA A 220 -33.29 -8.16 -8.95
N ALA A 221 -34.21 -7.29 -9.37
CA ALA A 221 -34.27 -5.92 -8.89
C ALA A 221 -34.54 -5.88 -7.38
N PRO A 222 -33.94 -4.96 -6.62
CA PRO A 222 -34.29 -4.76 -5.23
C PRO A 222 -35.68 -4.13 -5.14
N THR A 223 -36.62 -4.81 -4.50
CA THR A 223 -37.89 -4.23 -4.06
C THR A 223 -37.62 -3.35 -2.83
N HIS A 224 -37.91 -2.06 -2.96
CA HIS A 224 -38.10 -1.15 -1.83
C HIS A 224 -39.51 -1.30 -1.27
#